data_AF-A0A482WHI0-F1
#
_entry.id   AF-A0A482WHI0-F1
#
_cell.length_a   1.000
_cell.length_b   1.000
_cell.length_c   1.000
_cell.angle_alpha   90.00
_cell.angle_beta   90.00
_cell.angle_gamma   90.00
#
_symmetry.space_group_name_H-M   'P 1'
#
loop_
_entity.id
_entity.type
_entity.pdbx_description
1 polymer ?
#
loop_
_entity_poly.entity_id
_entity_poly.type
_entity_poly.pdbx_seq_one_letter_code
_entity_poly.pdbx_strand_id
1 'polypeptide(L)'
;MTKPSPPMASSPEASKEKQLKVFVKQMLIHQTFEAVYQERRWNQPVNAYRDLVVISKDGNESFLRDLEVVRSRLQEYYRGSKWIGLTPPTLIGAPAGGYCLWLNLQDTAFGRHKFRVRRVRFYDNEVCLEIKSTSEIDNLSTSDLTPNVTQEANQSDASTRNESIDLQLKEISDSFCALLTKENAIEAAKFLTILIATLFTLLTKLVYNSAWQSCNFATKQ
;
A
#
# COMPACT_ATOMS: atom_id res chain seq x y z
N MET A 1 52.37 -11.47 -34.53
CA MET A 1 51.34 -12.50 -34.23
C MET A 1 50.96 -12.39 -32.77
N THR A 2 49.94 -11.61 -32.47
CA THR A 2 49.41 -11.40 -31.10
C THR A 2 48.43 -12.52 -30.79
N LYS A 3 48.74 -13.31 -29.75
CA LYS A 3 47.94 -14.44 -29.28
C LYS A 3 46.61 -13.92 -28.72
N PRO A 4 45.45 -14.45 -29.13
CA PRO A 4 44.16 -14.02 -28.60
C PRO A 4 44.03 -14.43 -27.14
N SER A 5 43.65 -13.48 -26.29
CA SER A 5 43.42 -13.68 -24.86
C SER A 5 42.25 -14.65 -24.61
N PRO A 6 42.29 -15.49 -23.56
CA PRO A 6 41.23 -16.44 -23.27
C PRO A 6 39.94 -15.72 -22.85
N PRO A 7 38.76 -16.27 -23.19
CA PRO A 7 37.50 -15.74 -22.71
C PRO A 7 37.43 -15.84 -21.17
N MET A 8 37.23 -14.71 -20.50
CA MET A 8 37.01 -14.64 -19.05
C MET A 8 35.82 -15.53 -18.69
N ALA A 9 36.10 -16.66 -18.04
CA ALA A 9 35.07 -17.50 -17.45
C ALA A 9 34.28 -16.68 -16.43
N SER A 10 32.97 -16.56 -16.66
CA SER A 10 32.04 -15.90 -15.74
C SER A 10 32.16 -16.53 -14.34
N SER A 11 32.40 -15.73 -13.32
CA SER A 11 32.49 -16.17 -11.92
C SER A 11 31.27 -17.04 -11.53
N PRO A 12 31.47 -18.15 -10.78
CA PRO A 12 30.38 -19.01 -10.30
C PRO A 12 29.25 -18.25 -9.59
N GLU A 13 29.59 -17.14 -8.94
CA GLU A 13 28.65 -16.32 -8.19
C GLU A 13 27.67 -15.56 -9.10
N ALA A 14 28.16 -15.04 -10.22
CA ALA A 14 27.32 -14.38 -11.22
C ALA A 14 26.30 -15.34 -11.86
N SER A 15 26.67 -16.63 -11.98
CA SER A 15 25.77 -17.67 -12.48
C SER A 15 24.63 -17.95 -11.49
N LYS A 16 24.93 -18.03 -10.19
CA LYS A 16 23.92 -18.23 -9.13
C LYS A 16 22.96 -17.06 -9.02
N GLU A 17 23.46 -15.82 -9.04
CA GLU A 17 22.60 -14.62 -8.98
C GLU A 17 21.64 -14.58 -10.16
N LYS A 18 22.11 -14.96 -11.36
CA LYS A 18 21.27 -15.02 -12.57
C LYS A 18 20.15 -16.04 -12.42
N GLN A 19 20.45 -17.23 -11.90
CA GLN A 19 19.44 -18.27 -11.64
C GLN A 19 18.40 -17.80 -10.61
N LEU A 20 18.85 -17.14 -9.53
CA LEU A 20 17.95 -16.55 -8.54
C LEU A 20 17.02 -15.50 -9.15
N LYS A 21 17.57 -14.58 -9.97
CA LYS A 21 16.77 -13.55 -10.67
C LYS A 21 15.72 -14.19 -11.58
N VAL A 22 16.05 -15.26 -12.29
CA VAL A 22 15.09 -16.01 -13.13
C VAL A 22 14.00 -16.65 -12.28
N PHE A 23 14.38 -17.34 -11.20
CA PHE A 23 13.44 -17.97 -10.27
C PHE A 23 12.42 -16.95 -9.73
N VAL A 24 12.89 -15.81 -9.21
CA VAL A 24 12.02 -14.77 -8.65
C VAL A 24 11.06 -14.21 -9.70
N LYS A 25 11.56 -13.98 -10.92
CA LYS A 25 10.73 -13.49 -12.03
C LYS A 25 9.65 -14.51 -12.42
N GLN A 26 10.00 -15.80 -12.51
CA GLN A 26 9.05 -16.87 -12.84
C GLN A 26 7.97 -17.04 -11.77
N MET A 27 8.33 -16.88 -10.50
CA MET A 27 7.37 -16.98 -9.39
C MET A 27 6.39 -15.80 -9.38
N LEU A 28 6.87 -14.56 -9.54
CA LEU A 28 6.04 -13.39 -9.21
C LEU A 28 5.42 -12.67 -10.41
N ILE A 29 6.05 -12.70 -11.58
CA ILE A 29 5.54 -11.93 -12.74
C ILE A 29 4.17 -12.49 -13.17
N HIS A 30 3.29 -11.59 -13.62
CA HIS A 30 1.91 -11.86 -14.02
C HIS A 30 0.94 -12.30 -12.93
N GLN A 31 1.43 -12.59 -11.71
CA GLN A 31 0.54 -12.82 -10.57
C GLN A 31 -0.30 -11.58 -10.30
N THR A 32 -1.55 -11.82 -9.92
CA THR A 32 -2.54 -10.80 -9.62
C THR A 32 -3.00 -11.00 -8.19
N PHE A 33 -3.13 -9.90 -7.44
CA PHE A 33 -3.48 -9.93 -6.03
C PHE A 33 -4.30 -8.69 -5.69
N GLU A 34 -5.05 -8.75 -4.60
CA GLU A 34 -5.83 -7.63 -4.08
C GLU A 34 -5.12 -7.03 -2.86
N ALA A 35 -5.00 -5.70 -2.84
CA ALA A 35 -4.34 -5.02 -1.76
C ALA A 35 -4.87 -3.60 -1.55
N VAL A 36 -4.55 -3.03 -0.39
CA VAL A 36 -4.91 -1.66 -0.03
C VAL A 36 -3.67 -0.78 -0.06
N TYR A 37 -3.64 0.20 -0.95
CA TYR A 37 -2.64 1.26 -0.92
C TYR A 37 -2.99 2.24 0.21
N GLN A 38 -2.16 2.25 1.26
CA GLN A 38 -2.43 3.02 2.48
C GLN A 38 -1.84 4.42 2.43
N GLU A 39 -0.54 4.51 2.14
CA GLU A 39 0.19 5.77 2.26
C GLU A 39 1.55 5.71 1.55
N ARG A 40 2.18 6.88 1.42
CA ARG A 40 3.56 7.02 0.99
C ARG A 40 4.45 7.36 2.18
N ARG A 41 5.44 6.49 2.47
CA ARG A 41 6.30 6.60 3.66
C ARG A 41 7.77 6.68 3.28
N TRP A 42 8.54 7.41 4.09
CA TRP A 42 9.99 7.42 3.98
C TRP A 42 10.58 6.06 4.38
N ASN A 43 11.39 5.48 3.50
CA ASN A 43 12.07 4.22 3.75
C ASN A 43 13.56 4.48 3.94
N GLN A 44 14.02 4.31 5.18
CA GLN A 44 15.39 4.61 5.59
C GLN A 44 16.45 3.71 4.91
N PRO A 45 16.29 2.37 4.84
CA PRO A 45 17.23 1.49 4.12
C PRO A 45 17.57 1.90 2.69
N VAL A 46 16.61 2.44 1.95
CA VAL A 46 16.80 2.85 0.54
C VAL A 46 16.88 4.35 0.34
N ASN A 47 16.78 5.13 1.43
CA ASN A 47 16.83 6.59 1.44
C ASN A 47 15.87 7.23 0.42
N ALA A 48 14.64 6.71 0.34
CA ALA A 48 13.64 7.15 -0.62
C ALA A 48 12.22 6.98 -0.09
N TYR A 49 11.29 7.78 -0.63
CA TYR A 49 9.86 7.56 -0.40
C TYR A 49 9.36 6.35 -1.20
N ARG A 50 8.55 5.54 -0.54
CA ARG A 50 7.96 4.31 -1.08
C ARG A 50 6.48 4.26 -0.76
N ASP A 51 5.73 3.71 -1.69
CA ASP A 51 4.29 3.48 -1.56
C ASP A 51 4.07 2.18 -0.81
N LEU A 52 3.27 2.26 0.26
CA LEU A 52 3.01 1.16 1.16
C LEU A 52 1.67 0.52 0.83
N VAL A 53 1.74 -0.71 0.31
CA VAL A 53 0.58 -1.50 -0.10
C VAL A 53 0.45 -2.70 0.84
N VAL A 54 -0.71 -2.83 1.49
CA VAL A 54 -0.98 -3.89 2.46
C VAL A 54 -1.85 -4.96 1.82
N ILE A 55 -1.38 -6.20 1.85
CA ILE A 55 -2.03 -7.38 1.31
C ILE A 55 -2.65 -8.16 2.46
N SER A 56 -3.99 -8.24 2.48
CA SER A 56 -4.70 -9.13 3.40
C SER A 56 -4.43 -10.58 3.04
N LYS A 57 -4.48 -11.47 4.05
CA LYS A 57 -4.39 -12.91 3.84
C LYS A 57 -5.56 -13.45 3.02
N ASP A 58 -6.74 -12.92 3.26
CA ASP A 58 -7.97 -13.38 2.62
C ASP A 58 -7.92 -13.11 1.12
N GLY A 59 -8.16 -14.15 0.31
CA GLY A 59 -8.16 -14.07 -1.15
C GLY A 59 -6.76 -14.01 -1.81
N ASN A 60 -5.67 -13.91 -1.05
CA ASN A 60 -4.30 -13.78 -1.59
C ASN A 60 -3.33 -14.88 -1.13
N GLU A 61 -3.83 -15.97 -0.57
CA GLU A 61 -3.02 -17.01 0.09
C GLU A 61 -1.94 -17.62 -0.82
N SER A 62 -2.26 -17.88 -2.09
CA SER A 62 -1.33 -18.43 -3.07
C SER A 62 -0.19 -17.45 -3.37
N PHE A 63 -0.52 -16.19 -3.64
CA PHE A 63 0.45 -15.12 -3.90
C PHE A 63 1.35 -14.90 -2.68
N LEU A 64 0.77 -14.85 -1.47
CA LEU A 64 1.53 -14.66 -0.23
C LEU A 64 2.49 -15.82 0.06
N ARG A 65 2.09 -17.06 -0.22
CA ARG A 65 2.98 -18.22 -0.10
C ARG A 65 4.17 -18.10 -1.05
N ASP A 66 3.92 -17.75 -2.31
CA ASP A 66 4.95 -17.59 -3.33
C ASP A 66 5.90 -16.43 -2.99
N LEU A 67 5.34 -15.35 -2.47
CA LEU A 67 6.07 -14.18 -1.99
C LEU A 67 6.98 -14.51 -0.80
N GLU A 68 6.54 -15.34 0.14
CA GLU A 68 7.36 -15.78 1.28
C GLU A 68 8.50 -16.72 0.88
N VAL A 69 8.26 -17.62 -0.08
CA VAL A 69 9.31 -18.47 -0.66
C VAL A 69 10.37 -17.61 -1.34
N VAL A 70 9.95 -16.62 -2.13
CA VAL A 70 10.85 -15.67 -2.78
C VAL A 70 11.63 -14.86 -1.75
N ARG A 71 10.95 -14.34 -0.72
CA ARG A 71 11.58 -13.59 0.38
C ARG A 71 12.70 -14.38 1.03
N SER A 72 12.40 -15.63 1.40
CA SER A 72 13.35 -16.52 2.08
C SER A 72 14.60 -16.74 1.24
N ARG A 73 14.44 -17.04 -0.06
CA ARG A 73 15.59 -17.23 -0.96
C ARG A 73 16.40 -15.95 -1.20
N LEU A 74 15.73 -14.80 -1.31
CA LEU A 74 16.41 -13.51 -1.44
C LEU A 74 17.20 -13.18 -0.18
N GLN A 75 16.64 -13.41 1.01
CA GLN A 75 17.30 -13.19 2.29
C GLN A 75 18.51 -14.11 2.46
N GLU A 76 18.37 -15.39 2.13
CA GLU A 76 19.47 -16.37 2.21
C GLU A 76 20.63 -16.01 1.28
N TYR A 77 20.32 -15.59 0.04
CA TYR A 77 21.33 -15.26 -0.95
C TYR A 77 22.03 -13.94 -0.66
N TYR A 78 21.28 -12.86 -0.42
CA TYR A 78 21.86 -11.53 -0.24
C TYR A 78 22.33 -11.27 1.19
N ARG A 79 21.89 -12.05 2.19
CA ARG A 79 22.29 -11.92 3.60
C ARG A 79 22.20 -10.48 4.14
N GLY A 80 21.18 -9.75 3.72
CA GLY A 80 20.95 -8.35 4.12
C GLY A 80 21.73 -7.30 3.33
N SER A 81 22.57 -7.68 2.36
CA SER A 81 23.27 -6.72 1.48
C SER A 81 22.34 -5.91 0.58
N LYS A 82 21.15 -6.45 0.28
CA LYS A 82 20.09 -5.76 -0.45
C LYS A 82 18.84 -5.71 0.40
N TRP A 83 18.20 -4.55 0.38
CA TRP A 83 16.89 -4.39 0.97
C TRP A 83 15.82 -5.04 0.09
N ILE A 84 14.88 -5.74 0.71
CA ILE A 84 13.80 -6.44 0.01
C ILE A 84 12.53 -5.65 0.30
N GLY A 85 11.83 -5.21 -0.74
CA GLY A 85 10.60 -4.41 -0.66
C GLY A 85 9.36 -5.13 -0.11
N LEU A 86 9.56 -5.96 0.90
CA LEU A 86 8.56 -6.82 1.52
C LEU A 86 8.78 -6.86 3.03
N THR A 87 7.73 -6.59 3.78
CA THR A 87 7.71 -6.69 5.22
C THR A 87 6.64 -7.69 5.66
N PRO A 88 7.01 -8.77 6.38
CA PRO A 88 6.04 -9.73 6.87
C PRO A 88 5.21 -9.12 8.02
N PRO A 89 4.00 -9.63 8.26
CA PRO A 89 3.11 -9.16 9.34
C PRO A 89 3.71 -9.34 10.75
N THR A 90 4.73 -10.20 10.89
CA THR A 90 5.39 -10.51 12.16
C THR A 90 6.46 -9.48 12.54
N LEU A 91 6.81 -8.54 11.66
CA LEU A 91 7.84 -7.54 11.96
C LEU A 91 7.25 -6.36 12.74
N ILE A 92 7.90 -5.99 13.84
CA ILE A 92 7.53 -4.82 14.65
C ILE A 92 7.58 -3.55 13.78
N GLY A 93 6.47 -2.81 13.72
CA GLY A 93 6.32 -1.61 12.90
C GLY A 93 5.71 -1.83 11.52
N ALA A 94 5.36 -3.07 11.16
CA ALA A 94 4.49 -3.33 10.01
C ALA A 94 3.06 -2.80 10.29
N PRO A 95 2.41 -2.12 9.34
CA PRO A 95 0.98 -1.82 9.43
C PRO A 95 0.18 -3.06 9.83
N ALA A 96 -0.73 -2.88 10.79
CA ALA A 96 -1.62 -3.96 11.20
C ALA A 96 -2.44 -4.46 10.00
N GLY A 97 -2.54 -5.78 9.83
CA GLY A 97 -3.49 -6.37 8.87
C GLY A 97 -2.90 -7.14 7.68
N GLY A 98 -1.58 -7.33 7.56
CA GLY A 98 -1.05 -8.25 6.55
C GLY A 98 0.40 -8.06 6.12
N TYR A 99 0.74 -8.64 4.96
CA TYR A 99 2.05 -8.44 4.33
C TYR A 99 2.09 -7.06 3.68
N CYS A 100 3.22 -6.36 3.85
CA CYS A 100 3.39 -5.03 3.29
C CYS A 100 4.39 -5.07 2.14
N LEU A 101 3.96 -4.56 0.99
CA LEU A 101 4.83 -4.29 -0.15
C LEU A 101 5.21 -2.82 -0.15
N TRP A 102 6.49 -2.58 -0.39
CA TRP A 102 7.04 -1.25 -0.54
C TRP A 102 7.43 -1.03 -1.99
N LEU A 103 6.76 -0.09 -2.63
CA LEU A 103 6.73 0.01 -4.08
C LEU A 103 6.97 1.45 -4.53
N ASN A 104 6.96 1.64 -5.84
CA ASN A 104 6.87 2.95 -6.48
C ASN A 104 5.70 2.88 -7.47
N LEU A 105 4.53 3.31 -7.01
CA LEU A 105 3.30 3.33 -7.80
C LEU A 105 3.30 4.58 -8.69
N GLN A 106 2.77 4.44 -9.90
CA GLN A 106 2.55 5.56 -10.81
C GLN A 106 1.08 5.93 -10.77
N ASP A 107 0.79 7.15 -10.31
CA ASP A 107 -0.53 7.79 -10.37
C ASP A 107 -1.71 6.91 -9.93
N THR A 108 -1.53 6.14 -8.85
CA THR A 108 -2.58 5.30 -8.25
C THR A 108 -3.19 6.02 -7.05
N ALA A 109 -4.52 6.08 -6.95
CA ALA A 109 -5.19 6.68 -5.79
C ALA A 109 -5.06 5.78 -4.55
N PHE A 110 -5.19 6.35 -3.34
CA PHE A 110 -5.26 5.54 -2.12
C PHE A 110 -6.53 4.69 -2.10
N GLY A 111 -6.43 3.47 -1.54
CA GLY A 111 -7.58 2.58 -1.41
C GLY A 111 -7.30 1.15 -1.86
N ARG A 112 -8.37 0.40 -2.08
CA ARG A 112 -8.35 -1.02 -2.44
C ARG A 112 -8.28 -1.17 -3.96
N HIS A 113 -7.28 -1.90 -4.43
CA HIS A 113 -7.12 -2.18 -5.85
C HIS A 113 -6.71 -3.63 -6.08
N LYS A 114 -7.05 -4.11 -7.28
CA LYS A 114 -6.44 -5.31 -7.83
C LYS A 114 -5.17 -4.90 -8.57
N PHE A 115 -4.07 -5.54 -8.24
CA PHE A 115 -2.77 -5.26 -8.81
C PHE A 115 -2.23 -6.46 -9.56
N ARG A 116 -1.51 -6.21 -10.65
CA ARG A 116 -0.76 -7.23 -11.39
C ARG A 116 0.72 -6.91 -11.37
N VAL A 117 1.54 -7.90 -11.01
CA VAL A 117 3.00 -7.77 -11.07
C VAL A 117 3.45 -7.72 -12.52
N ARG A 118 4.04 -6.61 -12.93
CA ARG A 118 4.60 -6.45 -14.29
C ARG A 118 6.04 -6.87 -14.35
N ARG A 119 6.86 -6.41 -13.41
CA ARG A 119 8.30 -6.65 -13.41
C ARG A 119 8.83 -6.80 -11.98
N VAL A 120 9.98 -7.46 -11.87
CA VAL A 120 10.80 -7.44 -10.66
C VAL A 120 12.10 -6.72 -11.01
N ARG A 121 12.38 -5.63 -10.28
CA ARG A 121 13.59 -4.82 -10.47
C ARG A 121 14.62 -5.17 -9.40
N PHE A 122 15.85 -5.38 -9.86
CA PHE A 122 17.01 -5.64 -9.04
C PHE A 122 17.94 -4.44 -9.20
N TYR A 123 17.97 -3.59 -8.19
CA TYR A 123 18.91 -2.49 -8.08
C TYR A 123 20.10 -2.93 -7.24
N ASP A 124 21.09 -2.05 -7.09
CA ASP A 124 22.31 -2.37 -6.33
C ASP A 124 22.02 -2.57 -4.85
N ASN A 125 21.17 -1.72 -4.26
CA ASN A 125 20.81 -1.74 -2.85
C ASN A 125 19.41 -2.31 -2.55
N GLU A 126 18.58 -2.59 -3.56
CA GLU A 126 17.21 -3.06 -3.33
C GLU A 126 16.67 -4.05 -4.38
N VAL A 127 15.69 -4.84 -3.96
CA VAL A 127 14.83 -5.66 -4.83
C VAL A 127 13.38 -5.21 -4.63
N CYS A 128 12.77 -4.70 -5.69
CA CYS A 128 11.43 -4.12 -5.65
C CYS A 128 10.54 -4.69 -6.76
N LEU A 129 9.25 -4.82 -6.47
CA LEU A 129 8.24 -5.17 -7.48
C LEU A 129 7.78 -3.90 -8.20
N GLU A 130 7.50 -4.03 -9.49
CA GLU A 130 6.79 -3.03 -10.28
C GLU A 130 5.43 -3.63 -10.63
N ILE A 131 4.38 -3.01 -10.09
CA ILE A 131 3.00 -3.46 -10.25
C ILE A 131 2.18 -2.43 -11.01
N LYS A 132 1.08 -2.86 -11.63
CA LYS A 132 0.08 -1.98 -12.25
C LYS A 132 -1.28 -2.26 -11.61
N SER A 133 -2.01 -1.20 -11.25
CA SER A 133 -3.42 -1.30 -10.90
C SER A 133 -4.22 -1.77 -12.12
N THR A 134 -5.02 -2.81 -11.97
CA THR A 134 -5.96 -3.29 -13.00
C THR A 134 -7.36 -2.72 -12.80
N SER A 135 -7.60 -2.00 -11.69
CA SER A 135 -8.92 -1.48 -11.33
C SER A 135 -9.12 -0.01 -11.69
N GLU A 136 -8.05 0.70 -12.06
CA GLU A 136 -8.13 2.09 -12.54
C GLU A 136 -7.91 2.12 -14.05
N ILE A 137 -9.00 2.35 -14.79
CA ILE A 137 -9.04 2.75 -16.20
C ILE A 137 -8.59 1.64 -17.18
N ASP A 138 -9.45 0.65 -17.41
CA ASP A 138 -9.51 -0.05 -18.71
C ASP A 138 -10.16 0.81 -19.81
N ASN A 139 -10.35 2.12 -19.58
CA ASN A 139 -11.05 3.01 -20.51
C ASN A 139 -10.16 3.87 -21.41
N LEU A 140 -8.83 3.80 -21.37
CA LEU A 140 -8.02 4.53 -22.36
C LEU A 140 -6.60 3.97 -22.44
N SER A 141 -6.40 2.96 -23.30
CA SER A 141 -5.17 2.69 -24.09
C SER A 141 -5.14 1.24 -24.55
N THR A 142 -5.86 0.90 -25.62
CA THR A 142 -5.31 0.04 -26.67
C THR A 142 -5.94 0.48 -27.99
N SER A 143 -5.10 1.07 -28.82
CA SER A 143 -5.36 1.42 -30.20
C SER A 143 -5.77 0.20 -31.02
N ASP A 144 -6.65 0.47 -31.98
CA ASP A 144 -6.88 -0.28 -33.22
C ASP A 144 -7.28 -1.75 -33.09
N LEU A 145 -8.60 -1.99 -33.24
CA LEU A 145 -9.21 -2.85 -34.28
C LEU A 145 -10.73 -2.92 -34.02
N THR A 146 -11.52 -2.18 -34.82
CA THR A 146 -12.95 -2.46 -35.09
C THR A 146 -13.08 -3.72 -35.98
N PRO A 147 -14.25 -4.42 -36.09
CA PRO A 147 -15.60 -3.87 -35.93
C PRO A 147 -16.67 -4.73 -35.21
N ASN A 148 -17.74 -4.00 -34.82
CA ASN A 148 -19.16 -4.37 -34.68
C ASN A 148 -19.57 -5.50 -33.71
N VAL A 149 -20.50 -5.18 -32.79
CA VAL A 149 -21.94 -5.52 -32.90
C VAL A 149 -22.70 -4.98 -31.66
N THR A 150 -23.65 -4.10 -31.96
CA THR A 150 -24.98 -3.86 -31.36
C THR A 150 -25.16 -3.35 -29.91
N GLN A 151 -25.82 -2.19 -29.88
CA GLN A 151 -26.49 -1.50 -28.77
C GLN A 151 -27.59 -2.35 -28.14
N GLU A 152 -27.82 -2.23 -26.83
CA GLU A 152 -29.16 -2.01 -26.29
C GLU A 152 -29.10 -1.05 -25.09
N ALA A 153 -29.99 -0.06 -25.12
CA ALA A 153 -30.22 0.96 -24.11
C ALA A 153 -31.14 0.43 -23.00
N ASN A 154 -31.08 1.04 -21.81
CA ASN A 154 -32.28 1.61 -21.15
C ASN A 154 -31.92 2.44 -19.91
N GLN A 155 -32.51 3.63 -19.84
CA GLN A 155 -32.76 4.50 -18.67
C GLN A 155 -33.62 3.72 -17.65
N SER A 156 -33.81 4.01 -16.36
CA SER A 156 -33.91 5.19 -15.49
C SER A 156 -33.82 4.63 -14.04
N ASP A 157 -33.52 5.33 -12.94
CA ASP A 157 -34.39 6.26 -12.22
C ASP A 157 -33.71 6.72 -10.92
N ALA A 158 -34.00 7.95 -10.53
CA ALA A 158 -33.55 8.59 -9.31
C ALA A 158 -34.40 8.17 -8.10
N SER A 159 -33.94 7.19 -7.31
CA SER A 159 -34.48 6.96 -5.95
C SER A 159 -33.50 6.28 -4.96
N THR A 160 -32.20 6.22 -5.25
CA THR A 160 -31.25 5.31 -4.56
C THR A 160 -30.11 6.04 -3.81
N ARG A 161 -30.36 7.21 -3.20
CA ARG A 161 -29.29 7.97 -2.52
C ARG A 161 -29.29 7.91 -0.99
N ASN A 162 -30.37 7.46 -0.36
CA ASN A 162 -30.47 7.41 1.11
C ASN A 162 -30.17 6.03 1.70
N GLU A 163 -30.48 4.92 1.00
CA GLU A 163 -30.14 3.57 1.49
C GLU A 163 -28.65 3.25 1.39
N SER A 164 -27.94 3.84 0.42
CA SER A 164 -26.50 3.59 0.22
C SER A 164 -25.64 4.15 1.36
N ILE A 165 -26.09 5.20 2.04
CA ILE A 165 -25.33 5.84 3.12
C ILE A 165 -25.49 5.05 4.42
N ASP A 166 -26.70 4.58 4.74
CA ASP A 166 -26.95 3.76 5.93
C ASP A 166 -26.26 2.40 5.83
N LEU A 167 -26.22 1.80 4.63
CA LEU A 167 -25.47 0.57 4.39
C LEU A 167 -23.96 0.78 4.52
N GLN A 168 -23.41 1.89 4.00
CA GLN A 168 -21.99 2.22 4.15
C GLN A 168 -21.61 2.53 5.60
N LEU A 169 -22.45 3.25 6.35
CA LEU A 169 -22.18 3.55 7.76
C LEU A 169 -22.26 2.30 8.64
N LYS A 170 -23.16 1.37 8.32
CA LYS A 170 -23.28 0.09 9.02
C LYS A 170 -22.08 -0.81 8.73
N GLU A 171 -21.62 -0.87 7.48
CA GLU A 171 -20.43 -1.64 7.09
C GLU A 171 -19.14 -1.06 7.71
N ILE A 172 -19.05 0.27 7.82
CA ILE A 172 -17.99 0.95 8.56
C ILE A 172 -18.08 0.63 10.06
N SER A 173 -19.27 0.74 10.67
CA SER A 173 -19.49 0.41 12.08
C SER A 173 -19.11 -1.03 12.41
N ASP A 174 -19.52 -1.98 11.56
CA ASP A 174 -19.25 -3.41 11.75
C ASP A 174 -17.75 -3.70 11.57
N SER A 175 -17.08 -3.01 10.64
CA SER A 175 -15.62 -3.07 10.46
C SER A 175 -14.85 -2.46 11.63
N PHE A 176 -15.33 -1.35 12.20
CA PHE A 176 -14.74 -0.73 13.40
C PHE A 176 -14.95 -1.60 14.65
N CYS A 177 -16.12 -2.22 14.80
CA CYS A 177 -16.41 -3.17 15.87
C CYS A 177 -15.54 -4.43 15.75
N ALA A 178 -15.24 -4.88 14.53
CA ALA A 178 -14.35 -6.02 14.29
C ALA A 178 -12.86 -5.71 14.54
N LEU A 179 -12.44 -4.45 14.37
CA LEU A 179 -11.06 -3.97 14.62
C LEU A 179 -10.80 -3.59 16.09
N LEU A 180 -11.85 -3.43 16.90
CA LEU A 180 -11.75 -3.20 18.34
C LEU A 180 -11.54 -4.51 19.10
N THR A 181 -10.34 -5.07 18.99
CA THR A 181 -9.85 -6.06 19.96
C THR A 181 -9.98 -5.45 21.36
N LYS A 182 -10.55 -6.17 22.35
CA LYS A 182 -10.89 -5.62 23.69
C LYS A 182 -9.74 -4.88 24.39
N GLU A 183 -8.51 -5.25 24.09
CA GLU A 183 -7.28 -4.62 24.61
C GLU A 183 -7.00 -3.24 23.96
N ASN A 184 -7.30 -3.06 22.67
CA ASN A 184 -7.17 -1.77 21.97
C ASN A 184 -8.32 -0.81 22.28
N ALA A 185 -9.50 -1.30 22.66
CA ALA A 185 -10.64 -0.46 23.01
C ALA A 185 -10.37 0.40 24.25
N ILE A 186 -9.64 -0.16 25.23
CA ILE A 186 -9.28 0.54 26.47
C ILE A 186 -8.29 1.67 26.18
N GLU A 187 -7.26 1.40 25.38
CA GLU A 187 -6.29 2.43 24.99
C GLU A 187 -6.91 3.50 24.08
N ALA A 188 -7.82 3.12 23.19
CA ALA A 188 -8.61 4.07 22.39
C ALA A 188 -9.51 4.95 23.27
N ALA A 189 -10.14 4.40 24.31
CA ALA A 189 -10.95 5.17 25.25
C ALA A 189 -10.10 6.16 26.08
N LYS A 190 -8.89 5.75 26.48
CA LYS A 190 -7.91 6.64 27.15
C LYS A 190 -7.47 7.77 26.22
N PHE A 191 -7.18 7.48 24.96
CA PHE A 191 -6.85 8.50 23.97
C PHE A 191 -8.02 9.47 23.75
N LEU A 192 -9.24 8.96 23.61
CA LEU A 192 -10.44 9.76 23.35
C LEU A 192 -10.75 10.70 24.53
N THR A 193 -10.56 10.24 25.77
CA THR A 193 -10.75 11.08 26.96
C THR A 193 -9.74 12.22 27.03
N ILE A 194 -8.46 11.96 26.71
CA ILE A 194 -7.43 13.01 26.61
C ILE A 194 -7.78 14.00 25.49
N LEU A 195 -8.23 13.51 24.34
CA LEU A 195 -8.60 14.36 23.20
C LEU A 195 -9.76 15.29 23.54
N ILE A 196 -10.82 14.78 24.18
CA ILE A 196 -11.98 15.58 24.60
C ILE A 196 -11.56 16.63 25.64
N ALA A 197 -10.74 16.27 26.63
CA ALA A 197 -10.23 17.22 27.61
C ALA A 197 -9.39 18.34 26.96
N THR A 198 -8.58 17.99 25.96
CA THR A 198 -7.75 18.95 25.21
C THR A 198 -8.62 19.90 24.39
N LEU A 199 -9.65 19.38 23.71
CA LEU A 199 -10.62 20.19 22.98
C LEU A 199 -11.40 21.14 23.90
N PHE A 200 -11.81 20.67 25.07
CA PHE A 200 -12.51 21.51 26.04
C PHE A 200 -11.60 22.63 26.58
N THR A 201 -10.34 22.31 26.85
CA THR A 201 -9.32 23.31 27.26
C THR A 201 -9.08 24.34 26.15
N LEU A 202 -9.06 23.91 24.88
CA LEU A 202 -8.93 24.80 23.73
C LEU A 202 -10.16 25.72 23.60
N LEU A 203 -11.36 25.16 23.71
CA LEU A 203 -12.62 25.90 23.59
C LEU A 203 -12.78 26.93 24.70
N THR A 204 -12.50 26.55 25.96
CA THR A 204 -12.54 27.49 27.09
C THR A 204 -11.54 28.62 26.91
N LYS A 205 -10.32 28.33 26.43
CA LYS A 205 -9.32 29.35 26.12
C LYS A 205 -9.75 30.27 24.97
N LEU A 206 -10.40 29.72 23.95
CA LEU A 206 -10.90 30.49 22.81
C LEU A 206 -12.05 31.42 23.21
N VAL A 207 -13.01 30.93 24.00
CA VAL A 207 -14.13 31.72 24.55
C VAL A 207 -13.64 32.78 25.53
N TYR A 208 -12.68 32.45 26.40
CA TYR A 208 -12.11 33.42 27.33
C TYR A 208 -11.34 34.52 26.60
N ASN A 209 -10.58 34.17 25.56
CA ASN A 209 -9.85 35.14 24.76
C ASN A 209 -10.79 36.06 23.97
N SER A 210 -11.88 35.54 23.40
CA SER A 210 -12.88 36.35 22.70
C SER A 210 -13.67 37.27 23.63
N ALA A 211 -13.98 36.82 24.86
CA ALA A 211 -14.60 37.65 25.89
C ALA A 211 -13.68 38.77 26.39
N TRP A 212 -12.38 38.47 26.59
CA TRP A 212 -11.39 39.47 27.00
C TRP A 212 -11.16 40.56 25.94
N GLN A 213 -11.12 40.18 24.65
CA GLN A 213 -11.02 41.15 23.55
C GLN A 213 -12.24 42.07 23.46
N SER A 214 -13.43 41.55 23.76
CA SER A 214 -14.67 42.35 23.75
C SER A 214 -14.70 43.39 24.87
N CYS A 215 -14.20 43.06 26.07
CA CYS A 215 -14.14 44.01 27.20
C CYS A 215 -13.11 45.14 26.99
N ASN A 216 -11.95 44.84 26.38
CA ASN A 216 -10.92 45.85 26.13
C ASN A 216 -11.29 46.86 25.03
N PHE A 217 -12.20 46.50 24.13
CA PHE A 217 -12.70 47.43 23.10
C PHE A 217 -13.68 48.47 23.68
N ALA A 218 -14.45 48.09 24.71
CA ALA A 218 -15.42 48.97 25.36
C ALA A 218 -14.80 50.05 26.28
N THR A 219 -13.52 49.91 26.66
CA THR A 219 -12.83 50.84 27.58
C THR A 219 -11.98 51.90 26.88
N LYS A 220 -11.92 51.88 25.53
CA LYS A 220 -11.10 52.79 24.71
C LYS A 220 -11.90 53.77 23.84
N GLN A 221 -13.21 53.89 24.05
CA GLN A 221 -14.04 54.98 23.51
C GLN A 221 -14.46 55.92 24.64
#